data_AF-A0ABC9CAT4-F1
#
_entry.id   AF-A0ABC9CAT4-F1
#
_cell.length_a   1.000
_cell.length_b   1.000
_cell.length_c   1.000
_cell.angle_alpha   90.00
_cell.angle_beta   90.00
_cell.angle_gamma   90.00
#
_symmetry.space_group_name_H-M   'P 1'
#
loop_
_entity.id
_entity.type
_entity.pdbx_description
1 polymer ?
#
loop_
_entity_poly.entity_id
_entity_poly.type
_entity_poly.pdbx_seq_one_letter_code
_entity_poly.pdbx_strand_id
1 'polypeptide(L)'
;MAANSGDPATVVSVRAFQVLKIDGYSRTLNTPCAVSCFRSCPFRVGGRIWLISYYPKGCRRTNTDFFSPFLVLVDADAGEAVAAQPTFSLLDKDQKPVSSYSRTTTMTIFSALNSSIGYEKFMRREALEQSEHLIDDCFSMRVDVHVVREVTSIVVVPPYI
;
A
#
# COMPACT_ATOMS: atom_id res chain seq x y z
N MET A 1 -21.37 43.34 8.24
CA MET A 1 -20.36 42.51 7.56
C MET A 1 -20.25 41.24 8.40
N ALA A 2 -20.89 40.15 7.96
CA ALA A 2 -20.91 38.90 8.72
C ALA A 2 -19.54 38.22 8.64
N ALA A 3 -18.95 37.89 9.78
CA ALA A 3 -17.74 37.10 9.83
C ALA A 3 -18.09 35.66 9.39
N ASN A 4 -17.50 35.19 8.30
CA ASN A 4 -17.49 33.77 7.97
C ASN A 4 -16.69 33.05 9.06
N SER A 5 -17.39 32.46 10.04
CA SER A 5 -16.78 31.49 10.94
C SER A 5 -16.50 30.22 10.13
N GLY A 6 -15.30 30.12 9.56
CA GLY A 6 -14.84 28.86 8.98
C GLY A 6 -14.77 27.81 10.08
N ASP A 7 -15.48 26.71 9.91
CA ASP A 7 -15.44 25.59 10.85
C ASP A 7 -13.99 25.12 11.07
N PRO A 8 -13.59 24.74 12.28
CA PRO A 8 -12.25 24.24 12.54
C PRO A 8 -12.02 22.92 11.78
N ALA A 9 -11.16 22.97 10.75
CA ALA A 9 -10.66 21.80 10.07
C ALA A 9 -9.54 21.15 10.89
N THR A 10 -9.69 19.87 11.22
CA THR A 10 -8.67 19.08 11.91
C THR A 10 -7.97 18.15 10.93
N VAL A 11 -6.65 18.24 10.82
CA VAL A 11 -5.86 17.27 10.04
C VAL A 11 -5.54 16.06 10.90
N VAL A 12 -5.93 14.87 10.44
CA VAL A 12 -5.64 13.59 11.09
C VAL A 12 -4.59 12.84 10.27
N SER A 13 -3.52 12.41 10.94
CA SER A 13 -2.47 11.57 10.37
C SER A 13 -2.50 10.19 11.02
N VAL A 14 -2.73 9.15 10.22
CA VAL A 14 -2.79 7.75 10.69
C VAL A 14 -1.70 6.93 10.01
N ARG A 15 -1.00 6.09 10.77
CA ARG A 15 -0.02 5.15 10.24
C ARG A 15 -0.39 3.73 10.69
N ALA A 16 -0.30 2.79 9.77
CA ALA A 16 -0.41 1.37 10.04
C ALA A 16 0.45 0.62 9.02
N PHE A 17 0.63 -0.69 9.21
CA PHE A 17 1.34 -1.51 8.23
C PHE A 17 0.64 -2.85 8.05
N GLN A 18 0.85 -3.45 6.89
CA GLN A 18 0.45 -4.82 6.60
C GLN A 18 1.67 -5.58 6.10
N VAL A 19 1.84 -6.82 6.58
CA VAL A 19 2.83 -7.76 6.06
C VAL A 19 2.14 -8.76 5.13
N LEU A 20 2.70 -8.94 3.93
CA LEU A 20 2.34 -9.98 3.00
C LEU A 20 3.46 -11.03 3.01
N LYS A 21 3.18 -12.20 3.59
CA LYS A 21 4.05 -13.38 3.50
C LYS A 21 3.72 -14.14 2.21
N ILE A 22 4.74 -14.45 1.44
CA ILE A 22 4.65 -15.33 0.27
C ILE A 22 5.24 -16.67 0.70
N ASP A 23 4.41 -17.72 0.65
CA ASP A 23 4.79 -19.09 0.99
C ASP A 23 4.64 -19.96 -0.27
N GLY A 24 5.78 -20.42 -0.81
CA GLY A 24 5.83 -21.07 -2.11
C GLY A 24 6.05 -20.09 -3.26
N TYR A 25 7.03 -19.20 -3.15
CA TYR A 25 7.38 -18.21 -4.18
C TYR A 25 7.52 -18.85 -5.56
N SER A 26 8.23 -19.97 -5.69
CA SER A 26 8.41 -20.69 -6.94
C SER A 26 7.08 -21.03 -7.64
N ARG A 27 6.04 -21.39 -6.87
CA ARG A 27 4.70 -21.70 -7.40
C ARG A 27 4.01 -20.47 -7.96
N THR A 28 4.28 -19.28 -7.43
CA THR A 28 3.70 -18.02 -7.95
C THR A 28 4.18 -17.70 -9.36
N LEU A 29 5.37 -18.19 -9.74
CA LEU A 29 5.96 -18.00 -11.07
C LEU A 29 5.30 -18.88 -12.15
N ASN A 30 4.74 -20.03 -11.77
CA ASN A 30 4.13 -21.02 -12.67
C ASN A 30 2.74 -20.60 -13.20
N THR A 31 2.35 -19.34 -13.01
CA THR A 31 1.09 -18.82 -13.52
C THR A 31 1.10 -18.76 -15.07
N PRO A 32 0.03 -19.22 -15.75
CA PRO A 32 0.01 -19.29 -17.22
C PRO A 32 0.01 -17.91 -17.89
N CYS A 33 -0.54 -16.89 -17.22
CA CYS A 33 -0.49 -15.52 -17.70
C CYS A 33 0.86 -14.86 -17.40
N ALA A 34 1.36 -14.09 -18.38
CA ALA A 34 2.56 -13.28 -18.20
C ALA A 34 2.39 -12.22 -17.11
N VAL A 35 1.17 -11.68 -16.97
CA VAL A 35 0.79 -10.72 -15.92
C VAL A 35 -0.27 -11.36 -15.05
N SER A 36 0.15 -11.85 -13.88
CA SER A 36 -0.70 -12.43 -12.84
C SER A 36 -0.40 -11.72 -11.53
N CYS A 37 -1.39 -11.64 -10.63
CA CYS A 37 -1.19 -11.05 -9.31
C CYS A 37 -1.87 -11.87 -8.21
N PHE A 38 -1.29 -11.78 -7.03
CA PHE A 38 -1.81 -12.31 -5.77
C PHE A 38 -2.12 -11.14 -4.85
N ARG A 39 -3.19 -11.25 -4.05
CA ARG A 39 -3.67 -10.17 -3.20
C ARG A 39 -3.64 -10.57 -1.73
N SER A 40 -3.29 -9.62 -0.86
CA SER A 40 -3.49 -9.79 0.58
C SER A 40 -4.98 -9.79 0.93
N CYS A 41 -5.30 -10.20 2.16
CA CYS A 41 -6.59 -9.84 2.74
C CYS A 41 -6.71 -8.30 2.83
N PRO A 42 -7.93 -7.74 2.69
CA PRO A 42 -8.14 -6.32 2.92
C PRO A 42 -7.89 -5.93 4.38
N PHE A 43 -7.38 -4.73 4.61
CA PHE A 43 -7.09 -4.16 5.93
C PHE A 43 -7.50 -2.68 5.99
N ARG A 44 -7.76 -2.17 7.20
CA ARG A 44 -8.27 -0.80 7.40
C ARG A 44 -7.18 0.15 7.89
N VAL A 45 -7.04 1.29 7.22
CA VAL A 45 -6.15 2.40 7.63
C VAL A 45 -6.81 3.72 7.30
N GLY A 46 -6.82 4.67 8.23
CA GLY A 46 -7.38 6.02 8.01
C GLY A 46 -8.88 6.04 7.66
N GLY A 47 -9.63 5.00 8.09
CA GLY A 47 -11.05 4.85 7.77
C GLY A 47 -11.34 4.29 6.37
N ARG A 48 -10.31 3.79 5.66
CA ARG A 48 -10.41 3.24 4.30
C ARG A 48 -9.93 1.80 4.24
N ILE A 49 -10.43 1.07 3.24
CA ILE A 49 -10.09 -0.34 3.02
C ILE A 49 -9.01 -0.46 1.95
N TRP A 50 -7.89 -1.08 2.31
CA TRP A 50 -6.72 -1.25 1.46
C TRP A 50 -6.41 -2.73 1.26
N LEU A 51 -5.71 -3.07 0.19
CA LEU A 51 -5.04 -4.36 0.03
C LEU A 51 -3.69 -4.20 -0.67
N ILE A 52 -2.84 -5.22 -0.55
CA ILE A 52 -1.58 -5.30 -1.29
C ILE A 52 -1.79 -6.23 -2.48
N SER A 53 -1.43 -5.78 -3.69
CA SER A 53 -1.29 -6.63 -4.87
C SER A 53 0.18 -6.92 -5.14
N TYR A 54 0.52 -8.18 -5.35
CA TYR A 54 1.86 -8.67 -5.65
C TYR A 54 1.86 -9.34 -7.02
N TYR A 55 2.73 -8.87 -7.91
CA TYR A 55 2.94 -9.42 -9.25
C TYR A 55 4.29 -10.12 -9.29
N PRO A 56 4.35 -11.46 -9.25
CA PRO A 56 5.60 -12.19 -9.15
C PRO A 56 6.47 -12.04 -10.39
N LYS A 57 5.87 -11.86 -11.58
CA LYS A 57 6.54 -11.70 -12.89
C LYS A 57 6.35 -10.30 -13.46
N GLY A 58 6.31 -9.29 -12.59
CA GLY A 58 6.08 -7.91 -12.98
C GLY A 58 4.62 -7.62 -13.35
N CYS A 59 4.25 -6.34 -13.29
CA CYS A 59 2.91 -5.87 -13.67
C CYS A 59 2.76 -5.56 -15.18
N ARG A 60 3.83 -5.66 -15.96
CA ARG A 60 3.86 -5.42 -17.41
C ARG A 60 4.65 -6.53 -18.12
N ARG A 61 4.55 -6.59 -19.45
CA ARG A 61 5.38 -7.53 -20.24
C ARG A 61 6.86 -7.12 -20.33
N THR A 62 7.18 -5.87 -19.99
CA THR A 62 8.51 -5.27 -20.12
C THR A 62 9.33 -5.28 -18.82
N ASN A 63 8.82 -5.88 -17.74
CA ASN A 63 9.46 -5.95 -16.43
C ASN A 63 9.32 -7.34 -15.79
N THR A 64 9.31 -8.40 -16.61
CA THR A 64 9.10 -9.79 -16.17
C THR A 64 10.26 -10.37 -15.34
N ASP A 65 11.39 -9.70 -15.35
CA ASP A 65 12.58 -9.93 -14.54
C ASP A 65 12.49 -9.32 -13.12
N PHE A 66 11.42 -8.58 -12.81
CA PHE A 66 11.15 -8.00 -11.50
C PHE A 66 9.88 -8.61 -10.88
N PHE A 67 9.73 -8.47 -9.57
CA PHE A 67 8.40 -8.50 -8.97
C PHE A 67 7.91 -7.08 -8.67
N SER A 68 6.60 -6.88 -8.69
CA SER A 68 5.97 -5.57 -8.49
C SER A 68 4.93 -5.61 -7.36
N PRO A 69 5.09 -4.84 -6.29
CA PRO A 69 4.06 -4.64 -5.27
C PRO A 69 3.29 -3.33 -5.51
N PHE A 70 2.00 -3.34 -5.19
CA PHE A 70 1.11 -2.19 -5.22
C PHE A 70 0.22 -2.17 -3.98
N LEU A 71 -0.04 -0.98 -3.46
CA LEU A 71 -1.11 -0.72 -2.52
C LEU A 71 -2.34 -0.32 -3.34
N VAL A 72 -3.49 -0.91 -3.03
CA VAL A 72 -4.76 -0.68 -3.73
C VAL A 72 -5.81 -0.23 -2.71
N LEU A 73 -6.48 0.88 -3.00
CA LEU A 73 -7.68 1.34 -2.32
C LEU A 73 -8.89 0.58 -2.85
N VAL A 74 -9.52 -0.21 -1.99
CA VAL A 74 -10.61 -1.13 -2.37
C VAL A 74 -11.95 -0.42 -2.48
N ASP A 75 -12.22 0.49 -1.54
CA ASP A 75 -13.47 1.26 -1.47
C ASP A 75 -13.35 2.63 -2.16
N ALA A 76 -12.61 2.68 -3.28
CA ALA A 76 -12.29 3.90 -4.00
C ALA A 76 -13.54 4.61 -4.56
N ASP A 77 -14.56 3.86 -4.97
CA ASP A 77 -15.81 4.38 -5.55
C ASP A 77 -16.84 4.81 -4.48
N ALA A 78 -16.64 4.39 -3.23
CA ALA A 78 -17.63 4.56 -2.15
C ALA A 78 -17.29 5.67 -1.15
N GLY A 79 -16.15 6.35 -1.33
CA GLY A 79 -15.69 7.37 -0.39
C GLY A 79 -14.86 8.45 -1.04
N GLU A 80 -14.70 9.56 -0.30
CA GLU A 80 -13.91 10.73 -0.70
C GLU A 80 -12.49 10.39 -1.10
N ALA A 81 -11.81 11.27 -1.85
CA ALA A 81 -10.41 11.06 -2.14
C ALA A 81 -9.57 11.03 -0.84
N VAL A 82 -8.55 10.18 -0.76
CA VAL A 82 -7.69 10.04 0.44
C VAL A 82 -6.23 10.20 0.08
N ALA A 83 -5.52 11.06 0.81
CA ALA A 83 -4.08 11.20 0.64
C ALA A 83 -3.35 10.12 1.44
N ALA A 84 -2.51 9.33 0.76
CA ALA A 84 -1.68 8.35 1.42
C ALA A 84 -0.27 8.23 0.80
N GLN A 85 0.69 7.86 1.63
CA GLN A 85 2.08 7.61 1.27
C GLN A 85 2.48 6.20 1.75
N PRO A 86 2.46 5.20 0.87
CA PRO A 86 3.00 3.89 1.19
C PRO A 86 4.54 3.81 1.15
N THR A 87 5.10 3.00 2.05
CA THR A 87 6.47 2.52 2.01
C THR A 87 6.47 1.00 1.86
N PHE A 88 7.14 0.50 0.82
CA PHE A 88 7.27 -0.93 0.53
C PHE A 88 8.65 -1.40 0.93
N SER A 89 8.73 -2.47 1.71
CA SER A 89 9.99 -3.02 2.22
C SER A 89 10.02 -4.54 2.10
N LEU A 90 11.11 -5.09 1.57
CA LEU A 90 11.45 -6.49 1.81
C LEU A 90 11.79 -6.66 3.30
N LEU A 91 11.40 -7.78 3.90
CA LEU A 91 11.77 -8.11 5.27
C LEU A 91 12.91 -9.14 5.30
N ASP A 92 13.81 -8.98 6.26
CA ASP A 92 14.82 -9.98 6.60
C ASP A 92 14.23 -11.12 7.45
N LYS A 93 15.08 -12.08 7.83
CA LYS A 93 14.71 -13.22 8.68
C LYS A 93 14.18 -12.82 10.06
N ASP A 94 14.57 -11.65 10.56
CA ASP A 94 14.14 -11.11 11.85
C ASP A 94 12.91 -10.19 11.71
N GLN A 95 12.25 -10.21 10.54
CA GLN A 95 11.07 -9.40 10.20
C GLN A 95 11.34 -7.89 10.22
N LYS A 96 12.59 -7.47 9.98
CA LYS A 96 12.97 -6.05 9.88
C LYS A 96 13.10 -5.63 8.41
N PRO A 97 12.74 -4.37 8.08
CA PRO A 97 12.92 -3.84 6.74
C PRO A 97 14.38 -3.87 6.28
N VAL A 98 14.63 -4.43 5.10
CA VAL A 98 15.93 -4.38 4.42
C VAL A 98 16.06 -3.02 3.73
N SER A 99 17.02 -2.21 4.15
CA SER A 99 17.14 -0.80 3.72
C SER A 99 17.33 -0.63 2.21
N SER A 100 18.15 -1.48 1.58
CA SER A 100 18.39 -1.48 0.12
C SER A 100 17.15 -1.84 -0.69
N TYR A 101 16.18 -2.54 -0.09
CA TYR A 101 14.91 -2.93 -0.69
C TYR A 101 13.73 -2.32 0.06
N SER A 102 13.89 -1.07 0.50
CA SER A 102 12.85 -0.24 1.10
C SER A 102 12.65 1.03 0.28
N ARG A 103 11.43 1.30 -0.16
CA ARG A 103 11.11 2.44 -1.03
C ARG A 103 9.78 3.08 -0.64
N THR A 104 9.80 4.40 -0.45
CA THR A 104 8.63 5.21 -0.10
C THR A 104 8.15 5.97 -1.33
N THR A 105 6.84 5.93 -1.60
CA THR A 105 6.24 6.69 -2.71
C THR A 105 6.13 8.16 -2.37
N THR A 106 5.73 8.99 -3.34
CA THR A 106 5.21 10.32 -3.04
C THR A 106 3.86 10.20 -2.33
N MET A 107 3.51 11.21 -1.53
CA MET A 107 2.14 11.38 -1.04
C MET A 107 1.21 11.49 -2.25
N THR A 108 0.21 10.62 -2.31
CA THR A 108 -0.65 10.47 -3.49
C THR A 108 -2.11 10.50 -3.07
N ILE A 109 -2.93 11.18 -3.87
CA ILE A 109 -4.39 11.17 -3.70
C ILE A 109 -4.94 9.92 -4.38
N PHE A 110 -5.55 9.05 -3.59
CA PHE A 110 -6.27 7.87 -4.07
C PHE A 110 -7.74 8.20 -4.24
N SER A 111 -8.29 7.78 -5.37
CA SER A 111 -9.69 7.97 -5.77
C SER A 111 -10.10 6.88 -6.76
N ALA A 112 -11.35 6.89 -7.21
CA ALA A 112 -11.84 6.00 -8.27
C ALA A 112 -10.96 6.02 -9.54
N LEU A 113 -10.39 7.18 -9.89
CA LEU A 113 -9.53 7.34 -11.08
C LEU A 113 -8.08 6.90 -10.84
N ASN A 114 -7.64 6.82 -9.59
CA ASN A 114 -6.27 6.50 -9.21
C ASN A 114 -6.26 5.67 -7.92
N SER A 115 -6.77 4.44 -8.01
CA SER A 115 -7.00 3.59 -6.84
C SER A 115 -5.78 2.79 -6.40
N SER A 116 -4.63 2.91 -7.08
CA SER A 116 -3.43 2.14 -6.72
C SER A 116 -2.13 2.88 -6.97
N ILE A 117 -1.12 2.60 -6.14
CA ILE A 117 0.27 3.04 -6.36
C ILE A 117 1.24 1.93 -5.94
N GLY A 118 2.39 1.86 -6.58
CA GLY A 118 3.38 0.84 -6.30
C GLY A 118 4.63 1.00 -7.13
N TYR A 119 5.41 -0.07 -7.23
CA TYR A 119 6.65 -0.08 -8.00
C TYR A 119 6.65 -1.18 -9.04
N GLU A 120 6.58 -0.80 -10.30
CA GLU A 120 6.66 -1.74 -11.42
C GLU A 120 7.97 -2.54 -11.42
N LYS A 121 9.07 -1.91 -11.03
CA LYS A 121 10.39 -2.53 -10.90
C LYS A 121 10.89 -2.35 -9.48
N PHE A 122 10.32 -3.10 -8.54
CA PHE A 122 10.69 -3.00 -7.14
C PHE A 122 12.04 -3.67 -6.87
N MET A 123 12.14 -4.96 -7.18
CA MET A 123 13.35 -5.76 -7.01
C MET A 123 13.42 -6.83 -8.11
N ARG A 124 14.63 -7.06 -8.64
CA ARG A 124 14.88 -8.15 -9.60
C ARG A 124 14.62 -9.49 -8.93
N ARG A 125 13.97 -10.41 -9.63
CA ARG A 125 13.71 -11.76 -9.11
C ARG A 125 14.99 -12.52 -8.83
N GLU A 126 15.95 -12.44 -9.75
CA GLU A 126 17.28 -13.03 -9.58
C GLU A 126 17.97 -12.53 -8.29
N ALA A 127 17.87 -11.24 -7.98
CA ALA A 127 18.44 -10.69 -6.76
C ALA A 127 17.75 -11.24 -5.50
N LEU A 128 16.44 -11.53 -5.56
CA LEU A 128 15.71 -12.15 -4.45
C LEU A 128 16.13 -13.61 -4.30
N GLU A 129 16.18 -14.34 -5.41
CA GLU A 129 16.57 -15.75 -5.50
C GLU A 129 18.00 -16.00 -5.03
N GLN A 130 18.90 -15.02 -5.19
CA GLN A 130 20.29 -15.05 -4.71
C GLN A 130 20.46 -14.47 -3.29
N SER A 131 19.41 -13.87 -2.71
CA SER A 131 19.50 -13.25 -1.38
C SER A 131 19.27 -14.24 -0.25
N GLU A 132 19.75 -13.90 0.95
CA GLU A 132 19.46 -14.62 2.19
C GLU A 132 18.00 -14.42 2.70
N HIS A 133 17.19 -13.62 2.00
CA HIS A 133 15.84 -13.25 2.42
C HIS A 133 14.75 -14.17 1.83
N LEU A 134 15.11 -15.01 0.85
CA LEU A 134 14.26 -16.10 0.36
C LEU A 134 14.67 -17.39 1.09
N ILE A 135 13.90 -17.76 2.11
CA ILE A 135 14.19 -18.91 2.99
C ILE A 135 13.08 -19.94 2.80
N ASP A 136 13.43 -21.19 2.48
CA ASP A 136 12.48 -22.29 2.27
C ASP A 136 11.35 -21.92 1.29
N ASP A 137 11.71 -21.31 0.16
CA ASP A 137 10.77 -20.81 -0.86
C ASP A 137 9.76 -19.76 -0.32
N CYS A 138 10.13 -19.07 0.75
CA CYS A 138 9.30 -18.05 1.41
C CYS A 138 10.04 -16.72 1.55
N PHE A 139 9.32 -15.62 1.38
CA PHE A 139 9.79 -14.29 1.74
C PHE A 139 8.61 -13.43 2.21
N SER A 140 8.89 -12.27 2.81
CA SER A 140 7.84 -11.36 3.28
C SER A 140 8.10 -9.94 2.83
N MET A 141 7.02 -9.22 2.54
CA MET A 141 7.04 -7.78 2.29
C MET A 141 6.20 -7.07 3.32
N ARG A 142 6.66 -5.92 3.77
CA ARG A 142 5.92 -4.98 4.60
C ARG A 142 5.50 -3.78 3.76
N VAL A 143 4.26 -3.34 3.96
CA VAL A 143 3.77 -2.07 3.42
C VAL A 143 3.28 -1.21 4.56
N ASP A 144 4.06 -0.19 4.90
CA ASP A 144 3.62 0.88 5.81
C ASP A 144 2.75 1.86 5.04
N VAL A 145 1.58 2.19 5.55
CA VAL A 145 0.61 3.10 4.94
C VAL A 145 0.45 4.31 5.86
N HIS A 146 0.89 5.47 5.38
CA HIS A 146 0.65 6.75 6.04
C HIS A 146 -0.50 7.47 5.37
N VAL A 147 -1.63 7.62 6.05
CA VAL A 147 -2.81 8.35 5.57
C VAL A 147 -2.87 9.72 6.23
N VAL A 148 -3.14 10.75 5.43
CA VAL A 148 -3.46 12.11 5.90
C VAL A 148 -4.84 12.48 5.39
N ARG A 149 -5.70 12.96 6.27
CA ARG A 149 -7.05 13.44 5.92
C ARG A 149 -7.44 14.66 6.71
N GLU A 150 -8.28 15.51 6.14
CA GLU A 150 -8.98 16.57 6.85
C GLU A 150 -10.31 16.02 7.40
N VAL A 151 -10.63 16.42 8.62
CA VAL A 151 -11.91 16.13 9.27
C VAL A 151 -12.49 17.47 9.68
N THR A 152 -13.63 17.83 9.10
CA THR A 152 -14.42 18.98 9.54
C THR A 152 -15.20 18.58 10.78
N SER A 153 -15.01 19.31 11.87
CA SER A 153 -15.82 19.12 13.07
C SER A 153 -17.09 19.95 12.91
N ILE A 154 -18.27 19.31 12.93
CA ILE A 154 -19.52 20.06 13.06
C ILE A 154 -19.61 20.51 14.51
N VAL A 155 -19.49 21.82 14.75
CA VAL A 155 -19.77 22.39 16.07
C VAL A 155 -21.28 22.31 16.28
N VAL A 156 -21.74 21.30 17.03
CA VAL A 156 -23.12 21.25 17.49
C VAL A 156 -23.28 22.29 18.58
N VAL A 157 -23.80 23.47 18.21
CA VAL A 157 -24.18 24.50 19.18
C VAL A 157 -25.31 23.93 20.04
N PRO A 158 -25.17 23.81 21.37
CA PRO A 158 -26.25 23.33 22.21
C PRO A 158 -27.45 24.27 22.09
N PRO A 159 -28.70 23.75 22.08
CA PRO A 159 -29.87 24.62 22.13
C PRO A 159 -29.82 25.43 23.43
N TYR A 160 -29.91 26.76 23.30
CA TYR A 160 -30.10 27.65 24.45
C TYR A 160 -31.39 27.23 25.15
N ILE A 161 -31.29 26.85 26.43
CA ILE A 161 -32.43 26.61 27.33
C ILE A 161 -32.85 27.96 27.93
#